data_AF-A0A0J7NB94-F1
#
_entry.id   AF-A0A0J7NB94-F1
#
_cell.length_a   1.000
_cell.length_b   1.000
_cell.length_c   1.000
_cell.angle_alpha   90.00
_cell.angle_beta   90.00
_cell.angle_gamma   90.00
#
_symmetry.space_group_name_H-M   'P 1'
#
loop_
_entity.id
_entity.type
_entity.pdbx_description
1 polymer ?
#
loop_
_entity_poly.entity_id
_entity_poly.type
_entity_poly.pdbx_seq_one_letter_code
_entity_poly.pdbx_strand_id
1 'polypeptide(L)'
;MATSRANGQCERYNKTIVQGLATTMAGRDPRDWDSVIKQVQSALNTTHNKGINTTPVKALIGCETRSAAEARLLSQIQDVVHQLDLDELRHDIEAHISQEQRAQKERYDRTRRDTTKYDEDALVLVQITSDSATGSSRKLHPKFKGPFRVR
;
A
#
# COMPACT_ATOMS: atom_id res chain seq x y z
N MET A 1 -2.98 -2.50 -18.85
CA MET A 1 -2.99 -1.17 -18.21
C MET A 1 -2.78 -1.36 -16.71
N ALA A 2 -1.61 -0.99 -16.17
CA ALA A 2 -1.41 -0.95 -14.73
C ALA A 2 -2.04 0.34 -14.20
N THR A 3 -3.24 0.24 -13.62
CA THR A 3 -3.86 1.38 -12.95
C THR A 3 -3.18 1.54 -11.59
N SER A 4 -2.48 2.67 -11.38
CA SER A 4 -1.81 3.01 -10.10
C SER A 4 -2.74 2.88 -8.88
N ARG A 5 -4.05 2.99 -9.10
CA ARG A 5 -5.08 2.78 -8.09
C ARG A 5 -5.09 1.37 -7.47
N ALA A 6 -4.72 0.33 -8.21
CA ALA A 6 -4.67 -1.04 -7.69
C ALA A 6 -3.48 -1.27 -6.73
N ASN A 7 -2.36 -0.54 -6.92
CA ASN A 7 -1.14 -0.67 -6.11
C ASN A 7 -1.04 0.36 -4.97
N GLY A 8 -2.09 1.13 -4.70
CA GLY A 8 -2.04 2.23 -3.74
C GLY A 8 -1.64 1.84 -2.31
N GLN A 9 -1.90 0.59 -1.88
CA GLN A 9 -1.41 0.09 -0.59
C GLN A 9 0.10 -0.14 -0.58
N CYS A 10 0.64 -0.77 -1.64
CA CYS A 10 2.08 -0.93 -1.80
C CYS A 10 2.79 0.41 -1.90
N GLU A 11 2.24 1.37 -2.66
CA GLU A 11 2.80 2.72 -2.78
C GLU A 11 2.81 3.47 -1.44
N ARG A 12 1.74 3.36 -0.64
CA ARG A 12 1.70 3.91 0.72
C ARG A 12 2.77 3.28 1.61
N TYR A 13 2.93 1.96 1.56
CA TYR A 13 3.92 1.26 2.37
C TYR A 13 5.35 1.62 1.94
N ASN A 14 5.62 1.69 0.64
CA ASN A 14 6.89 2.14 0.10
C ASN A 14 7.24 3.56 0.58
N LYS A 15 6.26 4.46 0.63
CA LYS A 15 6.45 5.81 1.21
C LYS A 15 6.90 5.73 2.67
N THR A 16 6.28 4.88 3.49
CA THR A 16 6.67 4.68 4.89
C THR A 16 8.10 4.14 5.01
N ILE A 17 8.49 3.18 4.16
CA ILE A 17 9.87 2.65 4.13
C ILE A 17 10.86 3.77 3.80
N VAL A 18 10.60 4.56 2.76
CA VAL A 18 11.47 5.68 2.35
C VAL A 18 11.58 6.70 3.47
N GLN A 19 10.49 7.03 4.17
CA GLN A 19 10.52 7.93 5.33
C GLN A 19 11.33 7.37 6.50
N GLY A 20 11.18 6.07 6.79
CA GLY A 20 11.97 5.38 7.81
C GLY A 20 13.47 5.40 7.49
N LEU A 21 13.83 5.13 6.24
CA LEU A 21 15.21 5.21 5.76
C LEU A 21 15.76 6.64 5.87
N ALA A 22 15.03 7.64 5.37
CA ALA A 22 15.45 9.03 5.43
C ALA A 22 15.69 9.50 6.87
N THR A 23 14.83 9.09 7.81
CA THR A 23 14.96 9.44 9.23
C THR A 23 16.17 8.76 9.88
N THR A 24 16.36 7.46 9.61
CA THR A 24 17.46 6.67 10.20
C THR A 24 18.82 7.06 9.61
N MET A 25 18.84 7.52 8.35
CA MET A 25 20.02 7.97 7.62
C MET A 25 20.33 9.46 7.80
N ALA A 26 19.59 10.19 8.63
CA ALA A 26 19.83 11.61 8.86
C ALA A 26 21.28 11.84 9.32
N GLY A 27 22.06 12.60 8.53
CA GLY A 27 23.48 12.86 8.79
C GLY A 27 24.47 11.78 8.32
N ARG A 28 24.01 10.77 7.55
CA ARG A 28 24.85 9.73 6.92
C ARG A 28 24.92 9.91 5.40
N ASP A 29 25.86 9.24 4.73
CA ASP A 29 25.89 9.18 3.27
C ASP A 29 24.68 8.37 2.76
N PRO A 30 23.83 8.92 1.86
CA PRO A 30 22.70 8.20 1.28
C PRO A 30 23.05 6.86 0.62
N ARG A 31 24.31 6.65 0.23
CA ARG A 31 24.77 5.39 -0.37
C ARG A 31 24.77 4.22 0.61
N ASP A 32 24.84 4.49 1.91
CA ASP A 32 24.92 3.46 2.96
C ASP A 32 23.53 3.03 3.48
N TRP A 33 22.47 3.24 2.69
CA TRP A 33 21.09 2.95 3.08
C TRP A 33 20.85 1.45 3.38
N ASP A 34 21.62 0.59 2.76
CA ASP A 34 21.58 -0.87 2.93
C ASP A 34 22.02 -1.28 4.34
N SER A 35 22.91 -0.52 4.98
CA SER A 35 23.37 -0.77 6.35
C SER A 35 22.24 -0.67 7.39
N VAL A 36 21.23 0.18 7.14
CA VAL A 36 20.11 0.43 8.06
C VAL A 36 18.82 -0.28 7.67
N ILE A 37 18.75 -0.92 6.50
CA ILE A 37 17.51 -1.51 5.98
C ILE A 37 16.91 -2.55 6.95
N LYS A 38 17.76 -3.35 7.59
CA LYS A 38 17.35 -4.37 8.57
C LYS A 38 16.75 -3.74 9.83
N GLN A 39 17.30 -2.60 10.26
CA GLN A 39 16.78 -1.84 11.40
C GLN A 39 15.39 -1.27 11.08
N VAL A 40 15.23 -0.65 9.91
CA VAL A 40 13.95 -0.11 9.44
C VAL A 40 12.91 -1.24 9.31
N GLN A 41 13.28 -2.37 8.70
CA GLN A 41 12.39 -3.53 8.60
C GLN A 41 11.97 -4.06 9.97
N SER A 42 12.90 -4.20 10.91
CA SER A 42 12.57 -4.64 12.28
C SER A 42 11.59 -3.67 12.94
N ALA A 43 11.84 -2.37 12.85
CA ALA A 43 10.97 -1.35 13.43
C ALA A 43 9.57 -1.39 12.83
N LEU A 44 9.44 -1.50 11.50
CA LEU A 44 8.14 -1.60 10.83
C LEU A 44 7.38 -2.86 11.22
N ASN A 45 8.06 -3.99 11.39
CA ASN A 45 7.44 -5.25 11.75
C ASN A 45 6.95 -5.30 13.21
N THR A 46 7.62 -4.59 14.12
CA THR A 46 7.28 -4.57 15.55
C THR A 46 6.46 -3.36 15.98
N THR A 47 6.29 -2.35 15.13
CA THR A 47 5.48 -1.16 15.44
C THR A 47 4.00 -1.44 15.19
N HIS A 48 3.15 -0.91 16.06
CA HIS A 48 1.70 -1.02 15.91
C HIS A 48 1.23 -0.33 14.62
N ASN A 49 0.50 -1.08 13.78
CA ASN A 49 -0.07 -0.58 12.54
C ASN A 49 -1.58 -0.41 12.70
N LYS A 50 -2.04 0.86 12.65
CA LYS A 50 -3.46 1.23 12.78
C LYS A 50 -4.38 0.54 11.76
N GLY A 51 -3.87 0.22 10.57
CA GLY A 51 -4.67 -0.42 9.52
C GLY A 51 -5.07 -1.86 9.82
N ILE A 52 -4.28 -2.57 10.63
CA ILE A 52 -4.54 -3.95 11.07
C ILE A 52 -4.80 -4.04 12.59
N ASN A 53 -4.79 -2.91 13.29
CA ASN A 53 -4.93 -2.80 14.74
C ASN A 53 -3.98 -3.70 15.56
N THR A 54 -2.81 -3.99 15.01
CA THR A 54 -1.80 -4.85 15.63
C THR A 54 -0.43 -4.62 14.99
N THR A 55 0.60 -5.31 15.45
CA THR A 55 1.93 -5.30 14.80
C THR A 55 1.95 -6.31 13.64
N PRO A 56 2.62 -6.01 12.51
CA PRO A 56 2.71 -6.96 11.40
C PRO A 56 3.30 -8.32 11.79
N VAL A 57 4.25 -8.35 12.73
CA VAL A 57 4.82 -9.60 13.24
C VAL A 57 3.81 -10.42 14.04
N LYS A 58 2.96 -9.78 14.86
CA LYS A 58 1.88 -10.46 15.59
C LYS A 58 0.81 -10.95 14.62
N ALA A 59 0.46 -10.18 13.60
CA ALA A 59 -0.47 -10.64 12.56
C ALA A 59 0.05 -11.87 11.79
N LEU A 60 1.36 -11.98 11.60
CA LEU A 60 1.98 -13.08 10.86
C LEU A 60 2.18 -14.33 11.71
N ILE A 61 2.66 -14.16 12.95
CA ILE A 61 3.15 -15.27 13.81
C ILE A 61 2.21 -15.51 15.00
N GLY A 62 1.28 -14.61 15.32
CA GLY A 62 0.38 -14.72 16.46
C GLY A 62 0.93 -14.20 17.79
N CYS A 63 2.24 -14.01 17.90
CA CYS A 63 2.90 -13.59 19.14
C CYS A 63 3.32 -12.13 19.14
N GLU A 64 3.26 -11.49 20.31
CA GLU A 64 3.93 -10.20 20.53
C GLU A 64 5.43 -10.41 20.69
N THR A 65 6.23 -9.87 19.77
CA THR A 65 7.70 -9.91 19.83
C THR A 65 8.24 -8.51 20.04
N ARG A 66 9.16 -8.32 20.98
CA ARG A 66 9.81 -7.01 21.22
C ARG A 66 10.97 -6.77 20.26
N SER A 67 11.46 -7.82 19.58
CA SER A 67 12.51 -7.71 18.57
C SER A 67 12.37 -8.74 17.44
N ALA A 68 12.97 -8.46 16.29
CA ALA A 68 13.03 -9.41 15.16
C ALA A 68 13.81 -10.70 15.49
N ALA A 69 14.72 -10.66 16.49
CA ALA A 69 15.44 -11.84 16.96
C ALA A 69 14.51 -12.77 17.77
N GLU A 70 13.71 -12.20 18.68
CA GLU A 70 12.67 -12.95 19.40
C GLU A 70 11.63 -13.54 18.45
N ALA A 71 11.23 -12.81 17.41
CA ALA A 71 10.30 -13.31 16.41
C ALA A 71 10.81 -14.56 15.68
N ARG A 72 12.11 -14.60 15.35
CA ARG A 72 12.73 -15.79 14.73
C ARG A 72 12.75 -16.98 15.68
N LEU A 73 13.07 -16.76 16.96
CA LEU A 73 13.08 -17.82 17.96
C LEU A 73 11.67 -18.37 18.21
N LEU A 74 10.67 -17.50 18.36
CA LEU A 74 9.27 -17.93 18.53
C LEU A 74 8.74 -18.68 17.30
N SER A 75 9.12 -18.28 16.08
CA SER A 75 8.73 -19.00 14.86
C SER A 75 9.29 -20.43 14.77
N GLN A 76 10.42 -20.70 15.44
CA GLN A 76 11.00 -22.04 15.52
C GLN A 76 10.32 -22.92 16.56
N ILE A 77 9.57 -22.33 17.50
CA ILE A 77 8.82 -23.02 18.55
C ILE A 77 7.34 -23.02 18.17
N GLN A 78 7.07 -23.53 16.96
CA GLN A 78 5.75 -23.48 16.31
C GLN A 78 4.66 -24.14 17.18
N ASP A 79 5.03 -25.15 17.98
CA ASP A 79 4.12 -25.89 18.88
C ASP A 79 3.60 -25.05 20.06
N VAL A 80 4.34 -24.03 20.53
CA VAL A 80 3.88 -23.13 21.61
C VAL A 80 3.02 -22.00 21.04
N VAL A 81 3.28 -21.59 19.79
CA VAL A 81 2.51 -20.58 19.07
C VAL A 81 1.10 -21.07 18.72
N HIS A 82 0.95 -22.36 18.42
CA HIS A 82 -0.35 -23.00 18.16
C HIS A 82 -1.31 -23.01 19.36
N GLN A 83 -0.85 -22.68 20.58
CA GLN A 83 -1.73 -22.51 21.75
C GLN A 83 -2.38 -21.12 21.85
N LEU A 84 -1.92 -20.14 21.06
CA LEU A 84 -2.60 -18.86 20.92
C LEU A 84 -3.76 -19.02 19.92
N ASP A 85 -4.90 -18.41 20.21
CA ASP A 85 -6.07 -18.42 19.33
C ASP A 85 -5.81 -17.56 18.08
N LEU A 86 -5.06 -18.14 17.14
CA LEU A 86 -4.71 -17.51 15.86
C LEU A 86 -5.95 -17.22 15.02
N ASP A 87 -7.00 -18.02 15.19
CA ASP A 87 -8.24 -17.87 14.44
C ASP A 87 -9.04 -16.67 14.95
N GLU A 88 -9.13 -16.47 16.26
CA GLU A 88 -9.68 -15.24 16.86
C GLU A 88 -8.88 -14.00 16.41
N LEU A 89 -7.54 -14.06 16.50
CA LEU A 89 -6.68 -12.94 16.06
C LEU A 89 -6.89 -12.61 14.57
N ARG A 90 -6.99 -13.62 13.71
CA ARG A 90 -7.24 -13.42 12.28
C ARG A 90 -8.62 -12.82 12.03
N HIS A 91 -9.62 -13.30 12.75
CA HIS A 91 -10.98 -12.77 12.66
C HIS A 91 -11.03 -11.29 13.06
N ASP A 92 -10.39 -10.90 14.15
CA ASP A 92 -10.31 -9.52 14.61
C ASP A 92 -9.62 -8.60 13.59
N ILE A 93 -8.49 -9.06 13.04
CA ILE A 93 -7.75 -8.32 12.00
C ILE A 93 -8.64 -8.14 10.76
N GLU A 94 -9.31 -9.21 10.30
CA GLU A 94 -10.19 -9.16 9.13
C GLU A 94 -11.38 -8.22 9.34
N ALA A 95 -12.02 -8.28 10.51
CA ALA A 95 -13.13 -7.41 10.88
C ALA A 95 -12.70 -5.94 10.89
N HIS A 96 -11.55 -5.64 11.50
CA HIS A 96 -10.99 -4.29 11.56
C HIS A 96 -10.62 -3.75 10.19
N ILE A 97 -9.92 -4.55 9.37
CA ILE A 97 -9.57 -4.17 7.98
C ILE A 97 -10.83 -3.86 7.18
N SER A 98 -11.85 -4.70 7.28
CA SER A 98 -13.12 -4.53 6.56
C SER A 98 -13.83 -3.24 6.98
N GLN A 99 -13.85 -2.94 8.28
CA GLN A 99 -14.41 -1.70 8.79
C GLN A 99 -13.66 -0.46 8.28
N GLU A 100 -12.33 -0.47 8.34
CA GLU A 100 -11.50 0.62 7.86
C GLU A 100 -11.63 0.83 6.34
N GLN A 101 -11.69 -0.25 5.56
CA GLN A 101 -11.92 -0.18 4.12
C GLN A 101 -13.28 0.46 3.79
N ARG A 102 -14.33 0.08 4.51
CA ARG A 102 -15.67 0.69 4.36
C ARG A 102 -15.64 2.18 4.69
N ALA A 103 -15.05 2.56 5.82
CA ALA A 103 -14.94 3.96 6.22
C ALA A 103 -14.09 4.78 5.23
N GLN A 104 -13.02 4.20 4.68
CA GLN A 104 -12.20 4.84 3.63
C GLN A 104 -13.01 5.03 2.34
N LYS A 105 -13.81 4.04 1.95
CA LYS A 105 -14.70 4.13 0.77
C LYS A 105 -15.75 5.22 0.95
N GLU A 106 -16.44 5.26 2.09
CA GLU A 106 -17.42 6.30 2.41
C GLU A 106 -16.81 7.70 2.37
N ARG A 107 -15.63 7.88 2.99
CA ARG A 107 -14.90 9.16 2.97
C ARG A 107 -14.53 9.58 1.54
N TYR A 108 -14.08 8.63 0.72
CA TYR A 108 -13.70 8.87 -0.67
C TYR A 108 -14.92 9.24 -1.52
N ASP A 109 -16.00 8.48 -1.40
CA ASP A 109 -17.23 8.67 -2.17
C ASP A 109 -17.95 9.98 -1.80
N ARG A 110 -17.90 10.41 -0.53
CA ARG A 110 -18.53 11.66 -0.05
C ARG A 110 -18.12 12.91 -0.83
N THR A 111 -16.88 12.98 -1.30
CA THR A 111 -16.37 14.15 -2.05
C THR A 111 -16.42 13.95 -3.57
N ARG A 112 -16.89 12.79 -4.03
CA ARG A 112 -16.85 12.44 -5.43
C ARG A 112 -18.08 13.00 -6.15
N ARG A 113 -17.86 13.62 -7.29
CA ARG A 113 -18.95 13.89 -8.24
C ARG A 113 -19.37 12.60 -8.91
N ASP A 114 -20.66 12.47 -9.21
CA ASP A 114 -21.15 11.34 -9.98
C ASP A 114 -20.36 11.19 -11.27
N THR A 115 -20.03 9.94 -11.58
CA THR A 115 -19.32 9.63 -12.82
C THR A 115 -20.26 9.88 -13.98
N THR A 116 -19.80 10.61 -14.99
CA THR A 116 -20.53 10.77 -16.25
C THR A 116 -20.82 9.38 -16.81
N LYS A 117 -22.10 9.03 -16.84
CA LYS A 117 -22.57 7.82 -17.53
C LYS A 117 -22.62 8.17 -19.01
N TYR A 118 -22.07 7.28 -19.83
CA TYR A 118 -22.13 7.41 -21.29
C TYR A 118 -23.15 6.40 -21.79
N ASP A 119 -24.05 6.87 -22.66
CA ASP A 119 -25.00 5.99 -23.33
C ASP A 119 -24.31 5.20 -24.45
N GLU A 120 -24.88 4.06 -24.81
CA GLU A 120 -24.48 3.34 -26.01
C GLU A 120 -24.56 4.27 -27.22
N ASP A 121 -23.58 4.17 -28.13
CA ASP A 121 -23.40 5.05 -29.28
C ASP A 121 -22.98 6.52 -29.00
N ALA A 122 -22.77 6.91 -27.74
CA ALA A 122 -22.24 8.24 -27.42
C ALA A 122 -20.81 8.45 -27.97
N LEU A 123 -20.52 9.64 -28.48
CA LEU A 123 -19.19 10.02 -28.94
C LEU A 123 -18.36 10.62 -27.80
N VAL A 124 -17.20 10.03 -27.53
CA VAL A 124 -16.29 10.44 -26.46
C VAL A 124 -14.87 10.67 -26.97
N LEU A 125 -14.17 11.59 -26.32
CA LEU A 125 -12.75 11.81 -26.50
C LEU A 125 -11.99 11.11 -25.38
N VAL A 126 -10.97 10.32 -25.73
CA VAL A 126 -10.13 9.61 -24.77
C VAL A 126 -8.88 10.45 -24.51
N GLN A 127 -8.63 10.76 -23.23
CA GLN A 127 -7.41 11.47 -22.85
C GLN A 127 -6.19 10.59 -23.09
N ILE A 128 -5.17 11.16 -23.72
CA ILE A 128 -3.89 10.48 -23.95
C ILE A 128 -3.12 10.48 -22.63
N THR A 129 -2.97 9.29 -22.03
CA THR A 129 -2.30 9.09 -20.73
C THR A 129 -0.86 8.62 -20.85
N SER A 130 -0.44 8.13 -22.02
CA SER A 130 0.94 7.73 -22.31
C SER A 130 1.26 7.98 -23.78
N ASP A 131 2.26 8.83 -24.06
CA ASP A 131 2.92 8.88 -25.37
C ASP A 131 4.29 8.22 -25.24
N SER A 132 4.75 7.62 -26.34
CA SER A 132 6.14 7.18 -26.49
C SER A 132 7.10 8.37 -26.32
N ALA A 133 8.23 8.13 -25.67
CA ALA A 133 9.24 9.17 -25.43
C ALA A 133 9.99 9.47 -26.74
N THR A 134 9.52 10.44 -27.51
CA THR A 134 10.10 10.82 -28.82
C THR A 134 11.31 11.76 -28.71
N GLY A 135 11.71 12.16 -27.49
CA GLY A 135 12.83 13.09 -27.27
C GLY A 135 12.53 14.57 -27.60
N SER A 136 11.36 14.88 -28.14
CA SER A 136 10.91 16.25 -28.48
C SER A 136 9.90 16.82 -27.45
N SER A 137 9.71 18.14 -27.49
CA SER A 137 8.77 18.86 -26.60
C SER A 137 7.31 18.50 -26.87
N ARG A 138 6.59 18.08 -25.82
CA ARG A 138 5.19 17.61 -25.91
C ARG A 138 4.13 18.69 -25.70
N LYS A 139 4.51 19.97 -25.53
CA LYS A 139 3.60 21.06 -25.15
C LYS A 139 2.47 21.33 -26.16
N LEU A 140 2.67 20.98 -27.43
CA LEU A 140 1.72 21.23 -28.52
C LEU A 140 1.00 19.96 -29.02
N HIS A 141 1.24 18.80 -28.40
CA HIS A 141 0.51 17.60 -28.81
C HIS A 141 -0.95 17.66 -28.35
N PRO A 142 -1.88 17.10 -29.16
CA PRO A 142 -3.25 16.92 -28.75
C PRO A 142 -3.32 16.15 -27.43
N LYS A 143 -4.13 16.61 -26.47
CA LYS A 143 -4.32 15.94 -25.18
C LYS A 143 -5.34 14.80 -25.24
N PHE A 144 -6.11 14.75 -26.31
CA PHE A 144 -7.22 13.83 -26.49
C PHE A 144 -7.19 13.20 -27.89
N LYS A 145 -7.65 11.95 -28.00
CA LYS A 145 -7.83 11.22 -29.25
C LYS A 145 -9.31 10.89 -29.44
N GLY A 146 -9.79 10.90 -30.68
CA GLY A 146 -11.16 10.52 -31.03
C GLY A 146 -11.75 11.38 -32.16
N PRO A 147 -13.07 11.37 -32.35
CA PRO A 147 -14.09 10.79 -31.46
C PRO A 147 -14.16 9.25 -31.54
N PHE A 148 -14.40 8.62 -30.40
CA PHE A 148 -14.68 7.19 -30.28
C PHE A 148 -16.13 6.99 -29.89
N ARG A 149 -16.72 5.87 -30.31
CA ARG A 149 -18.09 5.50 -29.97
C ARG A 149 -18.09 4.52 -28.80
N VAL A 150 -18.88 4.82 -27.76
CA VAL A 150 -19.09 3.93 -26.63
C VAL A 150 -19.92 2.73 -27.11
N ARG A 151 -19.43 1.53 -26.82
CA ARG A 151 -20.01 0.22 -27.15
C ARG A 151 -20.08 -0.62 -25.89
#